data_AF-A0A099SDP2-F1
#
_entry.id   AF-A0A099SDP2-F1
#
_cell.length_a   1.000
_cell.length_b   1.000
_cell.length_c   1.000
_cell.angle_alpha   90.00
_cell.angle_beta   90.00
_cell.angle_gamma   90.00
#
_symmetry.space_group_name_H-M   'P 1'
#
loop_
_entity.id
_entity.type
_entity.pdbx_description
1 polymer ?
#
loop_
_entity_poly.entity_id
_entity_poly.type
_entity_poly.pdbx_seq_one_letter_code
_entity_poly.pdbx_strand_id
1 'polypeptide(L)' 'MIYPEQLAPDFEAEAYVRGKKVNIHLNDFIGQWILLIFYASDFTFV' A
#
# COMPACT_ATOMS: atom_id res chain seq x y z
N MET A 1 15.98 4.99 5.40
CA MET A 1 15.37 6.29 5.74
C MET A 1 14.59 6.75 4.51
N ILE A 2 13.30 7.02 4.68
CA ILE A 2 12.45 7.53 3.59
C ILE A 2 12.49 9.05 3.68
N TYR A 3 12.55 9.70 2.53
CA TYR A 3 12.71 11.14 2.36
C TYR A 3 11.66 11.60 1.36
N PRO A 4 11.11 12.82 1.51
CA PRO A 4 10.38 13.45 0.42
C PRO A 4 11.26 13.54 -0.84
N GLU A 5 10.64 13.48 -2.02
CA GLU A 5 11.28 13.66 -3.35
C GLU A 5 12.15 12.51 -3.89
N GLN A 6 12.41 11.44 -3.13
CA GLN A 6 12.89 10.18 -3.73
C GLN A 6 11.72 9.32 -4.23
N LEU A 7 12.03 8.39 -5.14
CA LEU A 7 11.06 7.35 -5.49
C LEU A 7 10.64 6.59 -4.23
N ALA A 8 9.33 6.33 -4.11
CA ALA A 8 8.81 5.52 -3.03
C ALA A 8 9.45 4.12 -3.09
N PRO A 9 9.88 3.55 -1.95
CA PRO A 9 10.42 2.20 -1.93
C PRO A 9 9.38 1.21 -2.46
N ASP A 10 9.80 0.38 -3.42
CA ASP A 10 8.93 -0.66 -3.94
C ASP A 10 8.60 -1.69 -2.85
N PHE A 11 7.41 -2.26 -2.93
CA PHE A 11 6.96 -3.33 -2.06
C PHE A 11 5.96 -4.23 -2.77
N GLU A 12 5.91 -5.47 -2.29
CA GLU A 12 4.91 -6.47 -2.66
C GLU A 12 4.17 -6.91 -1.39
N ALA A 13 2.85 -7.03 -1.46
CA ALA A 13 2.04 -7.45 -0.34
C ALA A 13 0.76 -8.19 -0.79
N GLU A 14 0.31 -9.13 0.04
CA GLU A 14 -1.03 -9.67 -0.09
C GLU A 14 -2.07 -8.61 0.33
N ALA A 15 -3.13 -8.48 -0.46
CA ALA A 15 -4.22 -7.55 -0.23
C ALA A 15 -5.58 -8.21 -0.46
N TYR A 16 -6.63 -7.58 0.07
CA TYR A 16 -8.01 -8.00 -0.15
C TYR A 16 -8.80 -6.93 -0.89
N VAL A 17 -9.21 -7.23 -2.13
CA VAL A 17 -9.91 -6.30 -3.01
C VAL A 17 -11.19 -6.94 -3.51
N ARG A 18 -12.34 -6.31 -3.23
CA ARG A 18 -13.68 -6.74 -3.71
C ARG A 18 -13.97 -8.23 -3.48
N GLY A 19 -13.68 -8.73 -2.29
CA GLY A 19 -13.97 -10.12 -1.92
C GLY A 19 -12.90 -11.14 -2.33
N LYS A 20 -11.76 -10.70 -2.86
CA LYS A 20 -10.71 -11.59 -3.38
C LYS A 20 -9.36 -11.25 -2.77
N LYS A 21 -8.58 -12.29 -2.49
CA LYS A 21 -7.14 -12.16 -2.23
C LYS A 21 -6.43 -11.87 -3.54
N VAL A 22 -5.59 -10.85 -3.53
CA VAL A 22 -4.74 -10.44 -4.65
C VAL A 22 -3.35 -10.14 -4.11
N ASN A 23 -2.36 -10.17 -4.97
CA ASN A 23 -1.02 -9.70 -4.65
C ASN A 23 -0.82 -8.35 -5.35
N ILE A 24 -0.33 -7.35 -4.63
CA ILE A 24 -0.13 -5.98 -5.14
C ILE A 24 1.36 -5.65 -5.14
N HIS A 25 1.84 -5.05 -6.23
CA HIS A 25 3.17 -4.44 -6.29
C HIS A 25 3.00 -2.93 -6.45
N LEU A 26 3.77 -2.14 -5.69
CA LEU A 26 3.69 -0.68 -5.79
C LEU A 26 4.02 -0.20 -7.21
N ASN A 27 4.99 -0.84 -7.85
CA ASN A 27 5.39 -0.54 -9.23
C ASN A 27 4.30 -0.78 -10.29
N ASP A 28 3.24 -1.53 -10.01
CA ASP A 28 2.10 -1.69 -10.94
C ASP A 28 1.31 -0.38 -11.13
N PHE A 29 1.51 0.61 -10.24
CA PHE A 29 0.78 1.87 -10.22
C PHE A 29 1.59 3.06 -10.76
N ILE A 30 2.75 2.83 -11.39
CA ILE A 30 3.55 3.90 -12.00
C ILE A 30 2.72 4.68 -13.03
N GLY A 31 2.80 6.01 -12.95
CA GLY A 31 2.01 6.93 -13.79
C GLY A 31 0.63 7.28 -13.22
N GLN A 32 0.27 6.76 -12.05
CA GLN A 32 -0.96 7.10 -11.34
C GLN A 32 -0.64 7.83 -10.02
N TRP A 33 -1.52 8.75 -9.63
CA TRP A 33 -1.49 9.30 -8.28
C TRP A 33 -2.10 8.29 -7.30
N ILE A 34 -1.37 7.98 -6.23
CA ILE A 34 -1.78 7.01 -5.21
C ILE A 34 -1.65 7.62 -3.82
N LEU A 35 -2.41 7.06 -2.88
CA LEU A 35 -2.34 7.39 -1.46
C LEU A 35 -2.08 6.09 -0.67
N LEU A 36 -0.99 6.05 0.09
CA LEU A 36 -0.67 4.94 0.98
C LEU A 36 -0.98 5.35 2.43
N ILE A 37 -1.93 4.66 3.06
CA ILE A 37 -2.35 4.93 4.43
C ILE A 37 -1.91 3.77 5.31
N PHE A 38 -1.19 4.09 6.39
CA PHE A 38 -0.88 3.16 7.45
C PHE A 38 -1.81 3.43 8.64
N TYR A 39 -2.33 2.36 9.23
CA TYR A 39 -3.10 2.40 10.48
C TYR A 39 -2.63 1.27 11.40
N ALA A 40 -2.90 1.39 12.70
CA ALA A 40 -2.23 0.57 13.71
C ALA A 40 -2.62 -0.92 13.67
N SER A 41 -3.92 -1.22 13.68
CA SER A 41 -4.44 -2.59 13.67
C SER A 41 -5.91 -2.62 13.26
N ASP A 42 -6.33 -3.74 12.72
CA ASP A 42 -7.75 -4.08 12.61
C ASP A 42 -8.37 -4.34 14.00
N PHE A 43 -9.69 -4.16 14.10
CA PHE A 43 -10.52 -4.50 15.27
C PHE A 43 -10.01 -3.95 16.62
N THR A 44 -9.77 -2.64 16.67
CA THR A 44 -9.48 -1.96 17.94
C THR A 44 -10.74 -1.83 18.81
N PHE A 45 -10.57 -1.54 20.10
CA PHE A 45 -11.67 -1.25 21.03
C PHE A 45 -12.45 0.00 20.59
N VAL A 46 -13.77 -0.04 20.77
CA VAL A 46 -14.71 1.08 20.54
C VAL A 46 -15.51 1.31 21.81
#